data_AF-A0A917IHA7-F1
#
_entry.id   AF-A0A917IHA7-F1
#
_cell.length_a   1.000
_cell.length_b   1.000
_cell.length_c   1.000
_cell.angle_alpha   90.00
_cell.angle_beta   90.00
_cell.angle_gamma   90.00
#
_symmetry.space_group_name_H-M   'P 1'
#
loop_
_entity.id
_entity.type
_entity.pdbx_description
1 polymer ?
#
loop_
_entity_poly.entity_id
_entity_poly.type
_entity_poly.pdbx_seq_one_letter_code
_entity_poly.pdbx_strand_id
1 'polypeptide(L)'
;MSDKPGSGDASGSGSGSGDGSGDASRQRIVRVVGARRARLTPIPGALGDSDAEATLRGDEPPAPPADDRGPNDDRLRRDVPPHY
;
A
#
# COMPACT_ATOMS: atom_id res chain seq x y z
N MET A 1 3.18 41.78 27.03
CA MET A 1 2.63 41.94 25.67
C MET A 1 3.82 42.02 24.73
N SER A 2 4.17 40.90 24.09
CA SER A 2 5.29 40.83 23.15
C SER A 2 4.86 39.96 21.98
N ASP A 3 4.24 40.60 21.00
CA ASP A 3 3.88 39.99 19.74
C ASP A 3 5.14 39.78 18.89
N LYS A 4 5.39 38.53 18.50
CA LYS A 4 6.33 38.16 17.44
C LYS A 4 5.56 38.08 16.12
N PRO A 5 5.93 38.82 15.07
CA PRO A 5 5.39 38.58 13.74
C PRO A 5 6.35 37.70 12.89
N GLY A 6 5.73 36.86 12.07
CA GLY A 6 6.31 36.38 10.80
C GLY A 6 6.84 34.96 10.81
N SER A 7 6.18 34.09 10.04
CA SER A 7 6.69 33.62 8.73
C SER A 7 6.17 32.21 8.43
N GLY A 8 5.53 32.02 7.28
CA GLY A 8 5.32 30.69 6.73
C GLY A 8 4.01 30.50 5.99
N ASP A 9 3.79 31.29 4.93
CA ASP A 9 2.75 31.02 3.95
C ASP A 9 3.15 29.76 3.15
N ALA A 10 2.83 28.58 3.68
CA ALA A 10 2.98 27.33 2.93
C ALA A 10 1.77 27.17 2.00
N SER A 11 1.75 27.95 0.91
CA SER A 11 0.89 27.69 -0.24
C SER A 11 1.36 26.40 -0.92
N GLY A 12 0.83 25.27 -0.47
CA GLY A 12 0.89 24.00 -1.19
C GLY A 12 0.03 24.09 -2.45
N SER A 13 0.53 24.77 -3.47
CA SER A 13 -0.01 24.70 -4.83
C SER A 13 0.29 23.31 -5.39
N GLY A 14 -0.57 22.34 -5.05
CA GLY A 14 -0.65 21.07 -5.75
C GLY A 14 -1.27 21.28 -7.12
N SER A 15 -0.53 21.92 -8.03
CA SER A 15 -0.87 21.97 -9.45
C SER A 15 -0.64 20.59 -10.04
N GLY A 16 -1.58 19.67 -9.80
CA GLY A 16 -1.67 18.40 -10.49
C GLY A 16 -2.08 18.65 -11.93
N SER A 17 -1.13 19.08 -12.75
CA SER A 17 -1.21 19.01 -14.21
C SER A 17 -1.23 17.53 -14.59
N GLY A 18 -2.40 16.90 -14.48
CA GLY A 18 -2.64 15.57 -15.02
C GLY A 18 -2.65 15.70 -16.53
N ASP A 19 -1.48 15.53 -17.16
CA ASP A 19 -1.43 15.30 -18.59
C ASP A 19 -2.31 14.07 -18.93
N GLY A 20 -3.01 14.16 -20.05
CA GLY A 20 -3.94 13.14 -20.52
C GLY A 20 -3.25 11.91 -21.11
N SER A 21 -2.02 11.57 -20.72
CA SER A 21 -1.31 10.36 -21.18
C SER A 21 -1.51 9.15 -20.25
N GLY A 22 -2.30 9.29 -19.18
CA GLY A 22 -2.42 8.33 -18.08
C GLY A 22 -3.17 7.01 -18.34
N ASP A 23 -3.74 6.78 -19.53
CA ASP A 23 -4.50 5.55 -19.81
C ASP A 23 -3.62 4.36 -20.22
N ALA A 24 -2.45 4.59 -20.83
CA ALA A 24 -1.56 3.50 -21.26
C ALA A 24 -0.68 2.93 -20.12
N SER A 25 -0.44 3.71 -19.06
CA SER A 25 0.45 3.32 -17.95
C SER A 25 -0.29 2.74 -16.75
N ARG A 26 -1.61 2.87 -16.68
CA ARG A 26 -2.40 2.44 -15.51
C ARG A 26 -3.12 1.13 -15.82
N GLN A 27 -3.19 0.25 -14.81
CA GLN A 27 -3.93 -0.99 -14.92
C GLN A 27 -5.43 -0.69 -15.06
N ARG A 28 -6.08 -1.33 -16.05
CA ARG A 28 -7.50 -1.10 -16.33
C ARG A 28 -8.40 -1.64 -15.22
N ILE A 29 -9.43 -0.89 -14.88
CA ILE A 29 -10.45 -1.25 -13.89
C ILE A 29 -11.73 -1.67 -14.62
N VAL A 30 -12.30 -2.82 -14.24
CA VAL A 30 -13.53 -3.40 -14.82
C VAL A 30 -14.60 -3.52 -13.74
N ARG A 31 -15.76 -2.91 -13.97
CA ARG A 31 -16.95 -3.08 -13.10
C ARG A 31 -17.54 -4.46 -13.31
N VAL A 32 -17.79 -5.17 -12.21
CA VAL A 32 -18.42 -6.49 -12.22
C VAL A 32 -19.86 -6.35 -11.76
N VAL A 33 -20.81 -6.79 -12.58
CA VAL A 33 -22.24 -6.74 -12.25
C VAL A 33 -22.52 -7.57 -11.01
N GLY A 34 -23.26 -7.01 -10.05
CA GLY A 34 -23.58 -7.66 -8.78
C GLY A 34 -22.46 -7.60 -7.72
N ALA A 35 -21.25 -7.14 -8.08
CA ALA A 35 -20.17 -6.93 -7.12
C ALA A 35 -20.15 -5.48 -6.60
N ARG A 36 -19.91 -5.31 -5.31
CA ARG A 36 -19.70 -3.98 -4.72
C ARG A 36 -18.37 -3.35 -5.14
N ARG A 37 -17.36 -4.18 -5.40
CA ARG A 37 -16.00 -3.77 -5.78
C ARG A 37 -15.76 -4.04 -7.25
N ALA A 38 -15.05 -3.14 -7.92
CA ALA A 38 -14.54 -3.36 -9.26
C ALA A 38 -13.32 -4.30 -9.22
N ARG A 39 -13.00 -4.92 -10.36
CA ARG A 39 -11.81 -5.78 -10.53
C ARG A 39 -10.78 -5.07 -11.39
N LEU A 40 -9.52 -5.45 -11.23
CA LEU A 40 -8.43 -5.02 -12.09
C LEU A 40 -8.24 -6.04 -13.23
N THR A 41 -7.94 -5.54 -14.43
CA THR A 41 -7.54 -6.39 -15.56
C THR A 41 -6.11 -6.87 -15.35
N PRO A 42 -5.80 -8.17 -15.47
CA PRO A 42 -4.43 -8.65 -15.37
C PRO A 42 -3.50 -7.93 -16.35
N ILE A 43 -2.31 -7.58 -15.87
CA ILE A 43 -1.26 -7.00 -16.72
C ILE A 43 -0.64 -8.14 -17.54
N PRO A 44 -0.20 -7.91 -18.79
CA PRO A 44 0.53 -8.91 -19.56
C PRO A 44 1.71 -9.50 -18.77
N GLY A 45 1.81 -10.82 -18.70
CA GLY A 45 2.85 -11.52 -17.93
C GLY A 45 2.54 -11.69 -16.44
N ALA A 46 1.42 -11.17 -15.93
CA ALA A 46 0.96 -11.48 -14.58
C ALA A 46 0.53 -12.96 -14.52
N LEU A 47 0.98 -13.66 -13.48
CA LEU A 47 0.55 -15.02 -13.20
C LEU A 47 -0.92 -15.04 -12.75
N GLY A 48 -1.64 -16.11 -13.13
CA GLY A 48 -2.94 -16.39 -12.54
C GLY A 48 -2.80 -16.90 -11.11
N ASP A 49 -3.87 -16.82 -10.32
CA ASP A 49 -3.85 -17.17 -8.89
C ASP A 49 -3.22 -18.55 -8.64
N SER A 50 -3.63 -19.58 -9.38
CA SER A 50 -3.09 -20.95 -9.23
C SER A 50 -1.60 -21.06 -9.56
N ASP A 51 -1.13 -20.36 -10.59
CA ASP A 51 0.27 -20.41 -11.00
C ASP A 51 1.14 -19.61 -10.03
N ALA A 52 0.64 -18.48 -9.52
CA ALA A 52 1.30 -17.70 -8.47
C ALA A 52 1.46 -18.52 -7.19
N GLU A 53 0.40 -19.21 -6.73
CA GLU A 53 0.44 -20.10 -5.57
C GLU A 53 1.45 -21.25 -5.75
N ALA A 54 1.62 -21.77 -6.98
CA ALA A 54 2.63 -22.78 -7.25
C ALA A 54 4.06 -22.27 -7.05
N THR A 55 4.32 -20.97 -7.28
CA THR A 55 5.65 -20.36 -7.02
C THR A 55 5.94 -20.16 -5.52
N LEU A 56 4.89 -20.02 -4.70
CA LEU A 56 5.02 -19.86 -3.24
C LEU A 56 5.27 -21.18 -2.52
N ARG A 57 5.01 -22.33 -3.17
CA ARG A 57 5.12 -23.66 -2.56
C ARG A 57 6.59 -24.09 -2.45
N GLY A 58 7.31 -23.52 -1.49
CA GLY A 58 8.71 -23.83 -1.18
C GLY A 58 9.57 -22.62 -0.81
N ASP A 59 9.04 -21.40 -0.98
CA ASP A 59 9.73 -20.16 -0.64
C ASP A 59 9.09 -19.59 0.63
N GLU A 60 9.57 -20.05 1.79
CA GLU A 60 9.28 -19.33 3.03
C GLU A 60 10.13 -18.06 2.99
N PRO A 61 9.52 -16.86 2.85
CA PRO A 61 10.29 -15.65 2.75
C PRO A 61 11.17 -15.52 4.00
N PRO A 62 12.46 -15.14 3.84
CA PRO A 62 13.33 -14.99 4.99
C PRO A 62 12.67 -14.02 5.97
N ALA A 63 12.67 -14.39 7.26
CA ALA A 63 12.13 -13.53 8.29
C ALA A 63 12.75 -12.12 8.15
N PRO A 64 11.94 -11.05 8.17
CA PRO A 64 12.47 -9.71 8.01
C PRO A 64 13.51 -9.43 9.09
N PRO A 65 14.60 -8.69 8.75
CA PRO A 65 15.64 -8.38 9.71
C PRO A 65 15.04 -7.67 10.93
N ALA A 66 15.67 -7.83 12.08
CA ALA A 66 15.12 -7.31 13.34
C ALA A 66 14.88 -5.79 13.32
N ASP A 67 15.63 -5.09 12.47
CA ASP A 67 15.63 -3.64 12.33
C ASP A 67 14.46 -3.12 11.47
N ASP A 68 13.79 -3.98 10.68
CA ASP A 68 12.60 -3.63 9.88
C ASP A 68 11.29 -3.70 10.68
N ARG A 69 11.38 -3.95 12.00
CA ARG A 69 10.20 -4.09 12.88
C ARG A 69 9.67 -2.72 13.28
N GLY A 70 8.39 -2.50 13.02
CA GLY A 70 7.73 -1.25 13.37
C GLY A 70 7.35 -1.17 14.87
N PRO A 71 6.99 0.02 15.38
CA PRO A 71 6.51 0.20 16.75
C PRO A 71 5.31 -0.71 17.12
N ASN A 72 4.51 -1.11 16.14
CA ASN A 72 3.39 -2.02 16.33
C ASN A 72 3.86 -3.44 16.69
N ASP A 73 4.90 -3.95 16.03
CA ASP A 73 5.42 -5.30 16.24
C ASP A 73 6.07 -5.44 17.62
N ASP A 74 6.72 -4.38 18.09
CA ASP A 74 7.27 -4.31 19.45
C ASP A 74 6.17 -4.32 20.52
N ARG A 75 5.06 -3.62 20.26
CA ARG A 75 3.90 -3.61 21.18
C ARG A 75 3.28 -5.00 21.26
N LEU A 76 3.04 -5.64 20.12
CA LEU A 76 2.44 -6.98 20.06
C LEU A 76 3.26 -8.04 20.80
N ARG A 77 4.60 -7.99 20.74
CA ARG A 77 5.46 -8.94 21.47
C ARG A 77 5.49 -8.71 22.98
N ARG A 78 5.27 -7.47 23.43
CA ARG A 78 5.19 -7.13 24.85
C ARG A 78 3.82 -7.44 25.45
N ASP A 79 2.80 -7.51 24.61
CA ASP A 79 1.45 -7.85 25.04
C ASP A 79 1.37 -9.37 25.26
N VAL A 80 1.31 -9.78 26.53
CA VAL A 80 1.23 -11.20 26.93
C VAL A 80 -0.24 -11.52 27.24
N PRO A 81 -0.88 -12.41 26.46
CA PRO A 81 -2.25 -12.81 26.74
C PRO A 81 -2.41 -13.37 28.16
N PRO A 82 -3.52 -13.08 28.85
CA PRO A 82 -3.75 -13.59 30.19
C PRO A 82 -3.75 -15.13 30.17
N HIS A 83 -2.93 -15.73 31.04
CA HIS A 83 -2.98 -17.16 31.31
C HIS A 83 -4.20 -17.45 32.20
N TYR A 84 -5.15 -18.24 31.68
CA TYR A 84 -6.28 -18.77 32.43
C TYR A 84 -5.96 -20.16 32.98
#